data_AF-A0A0K8MIY5-F1
#
_entry.id   AF-A0A0K8MIY5-F1
#
_cell.length_a   1.000
_cell.length_b   1.000
_cell.length_c   1.000
_cell.angle_alpha   90.00
_cell.angle_beta   90.00
_cell.angle_gamma   90.00
#
_symmetry.space_group_name_H-M   'P 1'
#
loop_
_entity.id
_entity.type
_entity.pdbx_description
1 polymer ?
#
loop_
_entity_poly.entity_id
_entity_poly.type
_entity_poly.pdbx_seq_one_letter_code
_entity_poly.pdbx_strand_id
1 'polypeptide(L)'
;MVQYNFIVASARVETNVQLPLPPHKGDVISLSTGVSTPHYLVHRVELFANSDVVNVHVQRFSDQLSAKLAIDGFRNTRNFLRED
;
A
#
# COMPACT_ATOMS: atom_id res chain seq x y z
N MET A 1 5.81 -17.39 5.32
CA MET A 1 4.98 -16.17 5.15
C MET A 1 5.89 -15.10 4.60
N VAL A 2 5.52 -14.45 3.49
CA VAL A 2 6.35 -13.39 2.87
C VAL A 2 6.37 -12.16 3.78
N GLN A 3 7.55 -11.60 4.02
CA GLN A 3 7.71 -10.38 4.80
C GLN A 3 7.82 -9.17 3.87
N TYR A 4 7.13 -8.08 4.19
CA TYR A 4 7.17 -6.86 3.41
C TYR A 4 7.90 -5.74 4.16
N ASN A 5 8.77 -5.01 3.45
CA ASN A 5 9.34 -3.75 3.92
C ASN A 5 8.80 -2.62 3.07
N PHE A 6 8.33 -1.56 3.70
CA PHE A 6 7.89 -0.37 2.98
C PHE A 6 9.05 0.61 2.81
N ILE A 7 9.28 1.03 1.58
CA ILE A 7 10.34 1.94 1.19
C ILE A 7 9.71 3.27 0.77
N VAL A 8 10.09 4.37 1.42
CA VAL A 8 9.71 5.74 1.04
C VAL A 8 10.99 6.51 0.76
N ALA A 9 11.14 7.06 -0.44
CA ALA A 9 12.33 7.83 -0.84
C ALA A 9 13.67 7.14 -0.48
N SER A 10 13.77 5.83 -0.75
CA SER A 10 14.93 4.96 -0.44
C SER A 10 15.17 4.64 1.05
N ALA A 11 14.30 5.09 1.95
CA ALA A 11 14.35 4.73 3.38
C ALA A 11 13.31 3.67 3.73
N ARG A 12 13.69 2.67 4.54
CA ARG A 12 12.74 1.72 5.14
C ARG A 12 11.93 2.44 6.21
N VAL A 13 10.61 2.46 6.08
CA VAL A 13 9.70 3.12 7.03
C VAL A 13 8.87 2.14 7.85
N GLU A 14 8.54 0.98 7.28
CA GLU A 14 7.88 -0.13 7.96
C GLU A 14 8.63 -1.41 7.61
N THR A 15 8.84 -2.28 8.59
CA THR A 15 9.58 -3.54 8.39
C THR A 15 8.80 -4.70 8.96
N ASN A 16 9.04 -5.90 8.40
CA ASN A 16 8.36 -7.13 8.81
C ASN A 16 6.82 -7.03 8.75
N VAL A 17 6.31 -6.23 7.82
CA VAL A 17 4.87 -6.08 7.62
C VAL A 17 4.30 -7.38 7.09
N GLN A 18 3.21 -7.83 7.69
CA GLN A 18 2.44 -8.97 7.23
C GLN A 18 1.16 -8.46 6.56
N LEU A 19 1.01 -8.77 5.27
CA LEU A 19 -0.17 -8.43 4.50
C LEU A 19 -1.00 -9.69 4.23
N PRO A 20 -2.33 -9.60 4.28
CA PRO A 20 -3.21 -10.75 4.04
C PRO A 20 -3.15 -11.22 2.57
N LEU A 21 -2.83 -10.31 1.66
CA LEU A 21 -2.70 -10.55 0.23
C LEU A 21 -1.40 -9.92 -0.29
N PRO A 22 -0.79 -10.48 -1.35
CA PRO A 22 0.33 -9.84 -2.03
C PRO A 22 -0.10 -8.47 -2.58
N PRO A 23 0.68 -7.40 -2.32
CA PRO A 23 0.36 -6.07 -2.82
C PRO A 23 0.69 -5.94 -4.30
N HIS A 24 -0.04 -5.10 -5.00
CA HIS A 24 0.18 -4.73 -6.39
C HIS A 24 0.33 -3.22 -6.53
N LYS A 25 0.93 -2.77 -7.65
CA LYS A 25 1.02 -1.34 -7.97
C LYS A 25 -0.39 -0.74 -8.05
N GLY A 26 -0.58 0.40 -7.41
CA GLY A 26 -1.87 1.09 -7.31
C GLY A 26 -2.68 0.73 -6.07
N ASP A 27 -2.32 -0.33 -5.35
CA ASP A 27 -2.99 -0.68 -4.11
C ASP A 27 -2.74 0.40 -3.04
N VAL A 28 -3.77 0.64 -2.22
CA VAL A 28 -3.67 1.47 -1.02
C VAL A 28 -3.72 0.59 0.21
N ILE A 29 -2.60 0.52 0.92
CA ILE A 29 -2.44 -0.27 2.12
C ILE A 29 -2.66 0.62 3.34
N SER A 30 -3.39 0.09 4.32
CA SER A 30 -3.47 0.63 5.68
C SER A 30 -3.11 -0.47 6.66
N LEU A 31 -2.21 -0.20 7.59
CA LEU A 31 -1.78 -1.16 8.61
C LEU A 31 -2.72 -1.21 9.82
N SER A 32 -3.64 -0.24 9.91
CA SER A 32 -4.67 -0.20 10.94
C SER A 32 -6.03 0.13 10.33
N THR A 33 -7.10 0.00 11.12
CA THR A 33 -8.45 0.40 10.73
C THR A 33 -8.73 1.89 10.96
N GLY A 34 -7.80 2.64 11.57
CA GLY A 34 -8.00 4.03 11.94
C GLY A 34 -7.86 5.00 10.76
N VAL A 35 -8.84 5.90 10.60
CA VAL A 35 -8.85 6.92 9.54
C VAL A 35 -7.73 7.97 9.68
N SER A 36 -7.22 8.16 10.91
CA SER A 36 -6.13 9.07 11.26
C SER A 36 -4.75 8.41 11.18
N THR A 37 -4.68 7.17 10.70
CA THR A 37 -3.42 6.43 10.62
C THR A 37 -2.82 6.49 9.22
N PRO A 38 -1.50 6.28 9.09
CA PRO A 38 -0.83 6.37 7.80
C PRO A 38 -1.41 5.42 6.75
N HIS A 39 -1.54 5.93 5.54
CA HIS A 39 -1.93 5.16 4.36
C HIS A 39 -0.77 5.12 3.37
N TYR A 40 -0.61 4.02 2.66
CA TYR A 40 0.52 3.76 1.78
C TYR A 40 0.03 3.40 0.38
N LEU A 41 0.31 4.23 -0.62
CA LEU A 41 0.06 3.91 -2.03
C LEU A 41 1.26 3.16 -2.59
N VAL A 42 1.03 1.98 -3.17
CA VAL A 42 2.07 1.16 -3.77
C VAL A 42 2.45 1.66 -5.16
N HIS A 43 3.71 2.04 -5.33
CA HIS A 43 4.28 2.46 -6.62
C HIS A 43 5.00 1.32 -7.34
N ARG A 44 5.69 0.47 -6.59
CA ARG A 44 6.47 -0.65 -7.13
C ARG A 44 6.64 -1.74 -6.08
N VAL A 45 6.57 -2.99 -6.53
CA VAL A 45 6.91 -4.17 -5.73
C VAL A 45 8.20 -4.76 -6.29
N GLU A 46 9.17 -4.99 -5.43
CA GLU A 46 10.50 -5.49 -5.78
C GLU A 46 10.77 -6.78 -5.00
N LEU A 47 10.83 -7.88 -5.75
CA LEU A 47 11.17 -9.19 -5.22
C LEU A 47 12.65 -9.47 -5.48
N PHE A 48 13.34 -9.99 -4.47
CA PHE A 48 14.71 -10.46 -4.61
C PHE A 48 14.69 -11.99 -4.75
N ALA A 49 15.36 -12.51 -5.76
CA ALA A 49 15.52 -13.95 -5.92
C ALA A 49 16.18 -14.54 -4.65
N ASN A 50 15.62 -15.66 -4.17
CA ASN A 50 16.09 -16.36 -2.96
C ASN A 50 15.97 -15.56 -1.64
N SER A 51 15.08 -14.56 -1.58
CA SER A 51 14.76 -13.86 -0.34
C SER A 51 13.27 -14.00 -0.01
N ASP A 52 12.96 -14.25 1.26
CA ASP A 52 11.60 -14.24 1.80
C ASP A 52 11.08 -12.81 2.08
N VAL A 53 11.89 -11.80 1.75
CA VAL A 53 11.62 -10.38 1.98
C VAL A 53 11.34 -9.68 0.66
N VAL A 54 10.21 -8.98 0.62
CA VAL A 54 9.78 -8.17 -0.53
C VAL A 54 9.83 -6.68 -0.14
N ASN A 55 10.49 -5.88 -0.97
CA ASN A 55 10.47 -4.43 -0.80
C ASN A 55 9.30 -3.84 -1.58
N VAL A 56 8.49 -3.04 -0.91
CA VAL A 56 7.34 -2.34 -1.50
C VAL A 56 7.66 -0.86 -1.44
N HIS A 57 7.91 -0.26 -2.60
CA HIS A 57 8.12 1.18 -2.71
C HIS A 57 6.76 1.86 -2.68
N VAL A 58 6.55 2.69 -1.67
CA VAL A 58 5.27 3.32 -1.37
C VAL A 58 5.40 4.82 -1.25
N GLN A 59 4.27 5.51 -1.47
CA GLN A 59 4.07 6.88 -1.02
C GLN A 59 3.24 6.87 0.25
N ARG A 60 3.73 7.51 1.30
CA ARG A 60 3.05 7.63 2.58
C ARG A 60 2.17 8.87 2.63
N PHE A 61 0.98 8.71 3.20
CA PHE A 61 0.06 9.77 3.58
C PHE A 61 -0.16 9.72 5.09
N SER A 62 -0.37 10.87 5.74
CA SER A 62 -0.58 10.95 7.18
C SER A 62 -1.87 10.26 7.63
N ASP A 63 -2.91 10.36 6.81
CA ASP A 63 -4.27 9.94 7.12
C ASP A 63 -5.05 9.61 5.83
N GLN A 64 -6.25 9.07 6.02
CA GLN A 64 -7.13 8.69 4.91
C GLN A 64 -7.58 9.88 4.06
N LEU A 65 -7.79 11.06 4.67
CA LEU A 65 -8.26 12.25 3.95
C LEU A 65 -7.19 12.73 2.97
N SER A 66 -5.94 12.83 3.44
CA SER A 66 -4.78 13.20 2.66
C SER A 66 -4.57 12.24 1.49
N ALA A 67 -4.71 10.93 1.73
CA ALA A 67 -4.63 9.93 0.67
C ALA A 67 -5.78 10.07 -0.35
N LYS A 68 -7.01 10.29 0.12
CA LYS A 68 -8.19 10.49 -0.74
C LYS A 68 -8.06 11.72 -1.64
N LEU A 69 -7.50 12.80 -1.13
CA LEU A 69 -7.31 14.04 -1.89
C LEU A 69 -6.20 13.93 -2.95
N ALA A 70 -5.23 13.04 -2.74
CA ALA A 70 -4.07 12.88 -3.62
C ALA A 70 -4.20 11.72 -4.63
N ILE A 71 -5.10 10.76 -4.38
CA ILE A 71 -5.24 9.56 -5.20
C ILE A 71 -6.58 9.59 -5.92
N ASP A 72 -6.53 9.74 -7.24
CA ASP A 72 -7.72 9.62 -8.08
C ASP A 72 -8.34 8.22 -7.95
N GLY A 73 -9.64 8.18 -7.65
CA GLY A 73 -10.34 6.91 -7.46
C GLY A 73 -9.99 6.18 -6.15
N PHE A 74 -9.47 6.88 -5.13
CA PHE A 74 -9.15 6.31 -3.82
C PHE A 74 -10.27 5.42 -3.27
N ARG A 75 -10.02 4.11 -3.20
CA ARG A 75 -10.97 3.07 -2.77
C ARG A 75 -12.36 3.18 -3.44
N ASN A 76 -12.41 3.75 -4.64
CA ASN A 76 -13.65 3.96 -5.36
C ASN A 76 -13.99 2.68 -6.15
N THR A 77 -14.65 1.74 -5.48
CA THR A 77 -15.06 0.45 -6.07
C THR A 77 -16.36 0.55 -6.88
N ARG A 78 -16.72 1.71 -7.46
CA ARG A 78 -17.94 1.94 -8.27
C ARG A 78 -18.13 1.01 -9.48
N ASN A 79 -17.30 -0.01 -9.68
CA ASN A 79 -17.60 -1.17 -10.52
C ASN A 79 -18.82 -2.00 -10.05
N PHE A 80 -19.39 -1.76 -8.86
CA PHE A 80 -20.69 -2.36 -8.49
C PHE A 80 -21.91 -1.69 -9.14
N LEU A 81 -21.74 -0.59 -9.89
CA LEU A 81 -22.82 0.10 -10.62
C LEU A 81 -22.75 -0.09 -12.15
N ARG A 82 -21.91 -0.99 -12.65
CA ARG A 82 -22.01 -1.40 -14.05
C ARG A 82 -23.14 -2.42 -14.17
N GLU A 83 -24.35 -1.91 -14.35
CA GLU A 83 -25.41 -2.61 -15.06
C GLU A 83 -25.05 -2.55 -16.56
N ASP A 84 -24.50 -3.64 -17.08
CA ASP A 84 -24.61 -4.00 -18.50
C ASP A 84 -25.25 -5.40 -18.57
#